data_AF-A0A6P2YA78-F1
#
_entry.id   AF-A0A6P2YA78-F1
#
_cell.length_a   1.000
_cell.length_b   1.000
_cell.length_c   1.000
_cell.angle_alpha   90.00
_cell.angle_beta   90.00
_cell.angle_gamma   90.00
#
_symmetry.space_group_name_H-M   'P 1'
#
loop_
_entity.id
_entity.type
_entity.pdbx_description
1 polymer ?
#
loop_
_entity_poly.entity_id
_entity_poly.type
_entity_poly.pdbx_seq_one_letter_code
_entity_poly.pdbx_strand_id
1 'polypeptide(L)'
;METAIGQLRGRLRVAVAARSSGMARLATLDAIMERVLGARERSLLSPIPALLGTRFGRLRDAERQALADAESAAESAAAAAAAAAAAAESAAAAAAAAAAAAASTADPADDGAVVADGAAVAAVAAIVPGAWLDTFRDEMQSILLAELEVRFQTVDGLLAALRTS
;
A
#
# COMPACT_ATOMS: atom_id res chain seq x y z
N MET A 1 -23.65 4.48 10.98
CA MET A 1 -22.72 5.27 11.83
C MET A 1 -23.22 6.69 12.01
N GLU A 2 -23.48 7.44 10.92
CA GLU A 2 -24.08 8.78 10.92
C GLU A 2 -25.33 8.91 11.81
N THR A 3 -26.26 7.96 11.70
CA THR A 3 -27.49 7.90 12.50
C THR A 3 -27.25 7.68 13.99
N ALA A 4 -26.27 6.84 14.37
CA ALA A 4 -25.95 6.55 15.76
C ALA A 4 -25.25 7.74 16.44
N ILE A 5 -24.30 8.38 15.75
CA ILE A 5 -23.60 9.58 16.25
C ILE A 5 -24.59 10.74 16.40
N GLY A 6 -25.48 10.96 15.42
CA GLY A 6 -26.53 11.98 15.50
C GLY A 6 -27.48 11.75 16.68
N GLN A 7 -27.89 10.49 16.94
CA GLN A 7 -28.72 10.16 18.11
C GLN A 7 -28.00 10.40 19.43
N LEU A 8 -26.73 10.04 19.55
CA LEU A 8 -25.93 10.30 20.75
C LEU A 8 -25.83 11.81 21.03
N ARG A 9 -25.49 12.60 20.00
CA ARG A 9 -25.34 14.05 20.13
C ARG A 9 -26.68 14.74 20.44
N GLY A 10 -27.78 14.26 19.86
CA GLY A 10 -29.13 14.70 20.21
C GLY A 10 -29.49 14.48 21.69
N ARG A 11 -29.19 13.29 22.23
CA ARG A 11 -29.38 13.02 23.67
C ARG A 11 -28.51 13.90 24.56
N LEU A 12 -27.26 14.13 24.16
CA LEU A 12 -26.34 15.02 24.88
C LEU A 12 -26.87 16.45 24.92
N ARG A 13 -27.35 16.99 23.80
CA ARG A 13 -27.94 18.33 23.74
C ARG A 13 -29.15 18.49 24.66
N VAL A 14 -30.01 17.48 24.77
CA VAL A 14 -31.14 17.49 25.73
C VAL A 14 -30.63 17.56 27.17
N ALA A 15 -29.64 16.74 27.52
CA ALA A 15 -29.06 16.75 28.87
C ALA A 15 -28.36 18.08 29.22
N VAL A 16 -27.64 18.67 28.25
CA VAL A 16 -26.99 19.99 28.38
C VAL A 16 -28.01 21.09 28.61
N ALA A 17 -29.05 21.14 27.79
CA ALA A 17 -30.05 22.21 27.84
C ALA A 17 -30.82 22.25 29.17
N ALA A 18 -30.97 21.11 29.83
CA ALA A 18 -31.64 21.01 31.14
C ALA A 18 -30.82 21.62 32.31
N ARG A 19 -29.53 21.91 32.12
CA ARG A 19 -28.65 22.41 33.19
C ARG A 19 -28.87 23.89 33.52
N SER A 20 -29.01 24.74 32.50
CA SER A 20 -29.20 26.19 32.66
C SER A 20 -29.65 26.85 31.36
N SER A 21 -30.16 28.08 31.44
CA SER A 21 -30.52 28.87 30.25
C SER A 21 -29.33 29.22 29.36
N GLY A 22 -28.12 29.35 29.93
CA GLY A 22 -26.87 29.51 29.19
C GLY A 22 -26.52 28.25 28.38
N MET A 23 -26.65 27.07 29.00
CA MET A 23 -26.38 25.78 28.35
C MET A 23 -27.44 25.42 27.31
N ALA A 24 -28.69 25.84 27.49
CA ALA A 24 -29.72 25.72 26.45
C ALA A 24 -29.35 26.48 25.16
N ARG A 25 -28.81 27.71 25.28
CA ARG A 25 -28.33 28.47 24.10
C ARG A 25 -27.18 27.78 23.39
N LEU A 26 -26.24 27.20 24.15
CA LEU A 26 -25.14 26.42 23.57
C LEU A 26 -25.66 25.17 22.84
N ALA A 27 -26.61 24.44 23.42
CA ALA A 27 -27.22 23.28 22.77
C ALA A 27 -27.98 23.65 21.48
N THR A 28 -28.61 24.83 21.43
CA THR A 28 -29.21 25.36 20.19
C THR A 28 -28.15 25.69 19.14
N LEU A 29 -27.04 26.33 19.55
CA LEU A 29 -25.94 26.64 18.64
C LEU A 29 -25.35 25.36 18.03
N ASP A 30 -25.09 24.34 18.84
CA ASP A 30 -24.60 23.05 18.37
C ASP A 30 -25.57 22.39 17.38
N ALA A 31 -26.88 22.43 17.64
CA ALA A 31 -27.88 21.87 16.73
C ALA A 31 -27.87 22.57 15.35
N ILE A 32 -27.64 23.88 15.31
CA ILE A 32 -27.51 24.65 14.07
C ILE A 32 -26.20 24.28 13.37
N MET A 33 -25.09 24.24 14.11
CA MET A 33 -23.78 23.87 13.58
C MET A 33 -23.79 22.46 13.00
N GLU A 34 -24.40 21.49 13.67
CA GLU A 34 -24.62 20.13 13.17
C GLU A 34 -25.35 20.12 11.81
N ARG A 35 -26.40 20.94 11.67
CA ARG A 35 -27.16 21.02 10.42
C ARG A 35 -26.36 21.66 9.29
N VAL A 36 -25.60 22.70 9.60
CA VAL A 36 -24.74 23.41 8.63
C VAL A 36 -23.57 22.54 8.19
N LEU A 37 -22.86 21.94 9.16
CA LEU A 37 -21.72 21.05 8.92
C LEU A 37 -22.16 19.76 8.22
N GLY A 38 -23.29 19.18 8.59
CA GLY A 38 -23.74 17.90 8.01
C GLY A 38 -23.97 17.95 6.49
N ALA A 39 -24.44 19.07 5.94
CA ALA A 39 -24.56 19.21 4.48
C ALA A 39 -23.18 19.31 3.80
N ARG A 40 -22.27 20.07 4.40
CA ARG A 40 -20.90 20.24 3.89
C ARG A 40 -20.09 18.95 4.01
N GLU A 41 -20.17 18.24 5.13
CA GLU A 41 -19.56 16.93 5.36
C GLU A 41 -20.02 15.93 4.29
N ARG A 42 -21.34 15.76 4.09
CA ARG A 42 -21.85 14.86 3.05
C ARG A 42 -21.33 15.23 1.66
N SER A 43 -21.27 16.52 1.33
CA SER A 43 -20.72 16.98 0.07
C SER A 43 -19.22 16.66 -0.08
N LEU A 44 -18.44 16.80 0.99
CA LEU A 44 -16.99 16.57 0.98
C LEU A 44 -16.62 15.08 0.99
N LEU A 45 -17.44 14.26 1.65
CA LEU A 45 -17.18 12.82 1.81
C LEU A 45 -17.80 11.98 0.69
N SER A 46 -18.82 12.47 0.00
CA SER A 46 -19.46 11.77 -1.13
C SER A 46 -18.49 11.29 -2.22
N PRO A 47 -17.38 11.99 -2.55
CA PRO A 47 -16.42 11.52 -3.56
C PRO A 47 -15.50 10.38 -3.09
N ILE A 48 -15.38 10.13 -1.78
CA ILE A 48 -14.41 9.17 -1.21
C ILE A 48 -14.53 7.77 -1.83
N PRO A 49 -15.72 7.16 -1.97
CA PRO A 49 -15.84 5.82 -2.55
C PRO A 49 -15.31 5.73 -3.98
N ALA A 50 -15.49 6.79 -4.79
CA ALA A 50 -14.98 6.82 -6.16
C ALA A 50 -13.46 6.96 -6.21
N LEU A 51 -12.88 7.77 -5.31
CA LEU A 51 -11.42 7.91 -5.17
C LEU A 51 -10.79 6.60 -4.69
N LEU A 52 -11.41 5.91 -3.73
CA LEU A 52 -10.99 4.59 -3.28
C LEU A 52 -11.03 3.56 -4.41
N GLY A 53 -12.08 3.55 -5.23
CA GLY A 53 -12.15 2.68 -6.41
C GLY A 53 -11.00 2.94 -7.41
N THR A 54 -10.66 4.22 -7.63
CA THR A 54 -9.52 4.61 -8.47
C THR A 54 -8.19 4.15 -7.88
N ARG A 55 -8.00 4.34 -6.58
CA ARG A 55 -6.78 3.91 -5.86
C ARG A 55 -6.62 2.40 -5.87
N PHE A 56 -7.70 1.66 -5.64
CA PHE A 56 -7.73 0.20 -5.71
C PHE A 56 -7.25 -0.31 -7.07
N GLY A 57 -7.78 0.25 -8.17
CA GLY A 57 -7.35 -0.10 -9.52
C GLY A 57 -5.86 0.12 -9.72
N ARG A 58 -5.36 1.30 -9.34
CA ARG A 58 -3.93 1.64 -9.47
C ARG A 58 -3.02 0.69 -8.69
N LEU A 59 -3.38 0.35 -7.46
CA LEU A 59 -2.59 -0.56 -6.63
C LEU A 59 -2.55 -1.97 -7.23
N ARG A 60 -3.70 -2.48 -7.68
CA ARG A 60 -3.80 -3.78 -8.34
C ARG A 60 -3.00 -3.84 -9.63
N ASP A 61 -3.10 -2.80 -10.45
CA ASP A 61 -2.44 -2.76 -11.75
C ASP A 61 -0.92 -2.59 -11.58
N ALA A 62 -0.47 -1.88 -10.54
CA ALA A 62 0.94 -1.77 -10.18
C ALA A 62 1.57 -3.11 -9.75
N GLU A 63 0.88 -3.92 -8.94
CA GLU A 63 1.39 -5.26 -8.58
C GLU A 63 1.47 -6.17 -9.81
N ARG A 64 0.45 -6.18 -10.67
CA ARG A 64 0.46 -6.97 -11.92
C ARG A 64 1.62 -6.60 -12.81
N GLN A 65 1.90 -5.30 -12.95
CA GLN A 65 3.04 -4.84 -13.73
C GLN A 65 4.35 -5.30 -13.10
N ALA A 66 4.52 -5.15 -11.79
CA ALA A 66 5.73 -5.57 -11.09
C ALA A 66 5.99 -7.09 -11.23
N LEU A 67 4.93 -7.92 -11.17
CA LEU A 67 5.04 -9.36 -11.40
C LEU A 67 5.46 -9.67 -12.86
N ALA A 68 4.86 -9.02 -13.85
CA ALA A 68 5.23 -9.20 -15.26
C ALA A 68 6.67 -8.74 -15.55
N ASP A 69 7.10 -7.63 -14.95
CA ASP A 69 8.46 -7.13 -15.06
C ASP A 69 9.46 -8.13 -14.43
N ALA A 70 9.13 -8.69 -13.26
CA ALA A 70 9.95 -9.72 -12.61
C ALA A 70 10.02 -11.02 -13.42
N GLU A 71 8.92 -11.47 -14.01
CA GLU A 71 8.88 -12.62 -14.93
C GLU A 71 9.76 -12.39 -16.16
N SER A 72 9.62 -11.24 -16.82
CA SER A 72 10.44 -10.89 -17.98
C SER A 72 11.94 -10.77 -17.65
N ALA A 73 12.28 -10.23 -16.47
CA ALA A 73 13.65 -10.16 -15.98
C ALA A 73 14.23 -11.54 -15.69
N ALA A 74 13.43 -12.45 -15.11
CA ALA A 74 13.82 -13.83 -14.87
C ALA A 74 14.02 -14.61 -16.18
N GLU A 75 13.13 -14.44 -17.17
CA GLU A 75 13.26 -15.03 -18.51
C GLU A 75 14.51 -14.51 -19.23
N SER A 76 14.78 -13.20 -19.16
CA SER A 76 15.99 -12.59 -19.73
C SER A 76 17.27 -13.10 -19.06
N ALA A 77 17.26 -13.22 -17.73
CA ALA A 77 18.38 -13.78 -16.97
C ALA A 77 18.61 -15.26 -17.32
N ALA A 78 17.55 -16.06 -17.43
CA ALA A 78 17.63 -17.46 -17.83
C ALA A 78 18.15 -17.62 -19.28
N ALA A 79 17.70 -16.78 -20.21
CA ALA A 79 18.19 -16.77 -21.59
C ALA A 79 19.67 -16.36 -21.66
N ALA A 80 20.09 -15.37 -20.86
CA ALA A 80 21.49 -14.96 -20.77
C ALA A 80 22.37 -16.07 -20.18
N ALA A 81 21.89 -16.77 -19.13
CA ALA A 81 22.59 -17.91 -18.56
C ALA A 81 22.71 -19.08 -19.55
N ALA A 82 21.64 -19.39 -20.29
CA ALA A 82 21.67 -20.42 -21.33
C ALA A 82 22.62 -20.06 -22.48
N ALA A 83 22.65 -18.80 -22.92
CA ALA A 83 23.58 -18.32 -23.93
C ALA A 83 25.05 -18.38 -23.45
N ALA A 84 25.30 -18.02 -22.18
CA ALA A 84 26.62 -18.16 -21.57
C ALA A 84 27.07 -19.63 -21.48
N ALA A 85 26.17 -20.54 -21.11
CA ALA A 85 26.44 -21.98 -21.10
C ALA A 85 26.77 -22.53 -22.49
N ALA A 86 26.00 -22.15 -23.52
CA ALA A 86 26.26 -22.55 -24.91
C ALA A 86 27.59 -21.98 -25.45
N ALA A 87 27.93 -20.74 -25.09
CA ALA A 87 29.22 -20.14 -25.46
C ALA A 87 30.41 -20.84 -24.77
N ALA A 88 30.25 -21.22 -23.50
CA ALA A 88 31.26 -22.00 -22.78
C ALA A 88 31.46 -23.40 -23.40
N GLU A 89 30.37 -24.07 -23.80
CA GLU A 89 30.43 -25.36 -24.46
C GLU A 89 31.09 -25.27 -25.85
N SER A 90 30.80 -24.21 -26.62
CA SER A 90 31.48 -23.93 -27.89
C SER A 90 32.97 -23.63 -27.73
N ALA A 91 33.34 -22.85 -26.70
CA ALA A 91 34.74 -22.55 -26.39
C ALA A 91 35.51 -23.79 -25.95
N ALA A 92 34.89 -24.67 -25.14
CA ALA A 92 35.47 -25.95 -24.74
C ALA A 92 35.68 -26.88 -25.94
N ALA A 93 34.72 -26.97 -26.87
CA ALA A 93 34.87 -27.73 -28.11
C ALA A 93 35.99 -27.19 -29.01
N ALA A 94 36.12 -25.86 -29.13
CA ALA A 94 37.20 -25.21 -29.88
C ALA A 94 38.57 -25.45 -29.23
N ALA A 95 38.67 -25.40 -27.89
CA ALA A 95 39.89 -25.71 -27.16
C ALA A 95 40.28 -27.19 -27.31
N ALA A 96 39.33 -28.12 -27.30
CA ALA A 96 39.58 -29.54 -27.55
C ALA A 96 40.08 -29.79 -28.99
N ALA A 97 39.51 -29.10 -29.99
CA ALA A 97 39.98 -29.17 -31.37
C ALA A 97 41.38 -28.56 -31.54
N ALA A 98 41.67 -27.44 -30.86
CA ALA A 98 42.99 -26.84 -30.83
C ALA A 98 44.03 -27.73 -30.12
N ALA A 99 43.64 -28.40 -29.03
CA ALA A 99 44.49 -29.37 -28.33
C ALA A 99 44.78 -30.62 -29.18
N ALA A 100 43.79 -31.09 -29.98
CA ALA A 100 44.00 -32.16 -30.96
C ALA A 100 44.95 -31.73 -32.10
N ALA A 101 44.93 -30.45 -32.49
CA ALA A 101 45.88 -29.87 -33.43
C ALA A 101 47.27 -29.60 -32.81
N ALA A 102 47.32 -29.36 -31.49
CA ALA A 102 48.52 -29.08 -30.70
C ALA A 102 49.12 -30.32 -30.05
N ALA A 103 48.81 -31.53 -30.53
CA ALA A 103 49.46 -32.78 -30.15
C ALA A 103 50.94 -32.89 -30.66
N SER A 104 51.69 -31.80 -30.50
CA SER A 104 53.12 -31.73 -30.30
C SER A 104 53.40 -30.58 -29.32
N THR A 105 53.87 -30.94 -28.10
CA THR A 105 54.35 -30.13 -26.95
C THR A 105 53.33 -29.79 -25.81
N ALA A 106 53.59 -30.38 -24.63
CA ALA A 106 52.95 -30.20 -23.30
C ALA A 106 53.53 -28.98 -22.52
N ASP A 107 52.98 -28.38 -21.45
CA ASP A 107 52.39 -28.83 -20.14
C ASP A 107 51.65 -27.61 -19.44
N PRO A 108 50.78 -27.77 -18.39
CA PRO A 108 49.72 -26.80 -17.98
C PRO A 108 49.88 -26.11 -16.60
N ALA A 109 49.08 -25.05 -16.33
CA ALA A 109 48.60 -24.66 -14.98
C ALA A 109 47.47 -23.58 -14.97
N ASP A 110 46.50 -23.79 -14.06
CA ASP A 110 45.87 -22.85 -13.11
C ASP A 110 44.33 -22.76 -13.10
N ASP A 111 43.82 -22.74 -11.86
CA ASP A 111 42.43 -22.81 -11.39
C ASP A 111 41.67 -21.49 -11.54
N GLY A 112 40.36 -21.56 -11.78
CA GLY A 112 39.48 -20.40 -11.83
C GLY A 112 38.03 -20.76 -11.53
N ALA A 113 37.67 -20.76 -10.25
CA ALA A 113 36.30 -20.92 -9.78
C ALA A 113 35.46 -19.66 -10.08
N VAL A 114 34.30 -19.85 -10.73
CA VAL A 114 33.27 -18.82 -10.88
C VAL A 114 32.03 -19.25 -10.10
N VAL A 115 31.75 -18.54 -9.00
CA VAL A 115 30.49 -18.64 -8.25
C VAL A 115 29.69 -17.37 -8.55
N ALA A 116 28.74 -17.47 -9.48
CA ALA A 116 27.84 -16.37 -9.82
C ALA A 116 26.45 -16.93 -10.18
N ASP A 117 25.78 -17.56 -9.22
CA ASP A 117 24.41 -18.11 -9.45
C ASP A 117 23.41 -17.76 -8.33
N GLY A 118 23.86 -17.21 -7.18
CA GLY A 118 22.99 -16.97 -6.02
C GLY A 118 22.23 -15.64 -6.01
N ALA A 119 22.66 -14.64 -6.78
CA ALA A 119 22.14 -13.27 -6.67
C ALA A 119 20.82 -13.04 -7.44
N ALA A 120 20.58 -13.79 -8.52
CA ALA A 120 19.38 -13.62 -9.35
C ALA A 120 18.12 -14.20 -8.70
N VAL A 121 18.25 -15.28 -7.92
CA VAL A 121 17.12 -15.93 -7.22
C VAL A 121 16.63 -15.08 -6.03
N ALA A 122 17.48 -14.23 -5.46
CA ALA A 122 17.12 -13.36 -4.34
C ALA A 122 16.20 -12.19 -4.73
N ALA A 123 16.23 -11.73 -6.00
CA ALA A 123 15.42 -10.61 -6.46
C ALA A 123 13.96 -11.00 -6.78
N VAL A 124 13.72 -12.24 -7.19
CA VAL A 124 12.37 -12.76 -7.51
C VAL A 124 11.53 -12.99 -6.25
N ALA A 125 12.16 -13.16 -5.09
CA ALA A 125 11.47 -13.34 -3.80
C ALA A 125 10.91 -12.04 -3.19
N ALA A 126 11.11 -10.87 -3.83
CA ALA A 126 10.80 -9.57 -3.24
C ALA A 126 9.34 -9.11 -3.38
N ILE A 127 8.55 -9.71 -4.29
CA ILE A 127 7.14 -9.35 -4.47
C ILE A 127 6.29 -10.36 -3.73
N VAL A 128 5.78 -9.99 -2.55
CA VAL A 128 4.78 -10.79 -1.83
C VAL A 128 3.43 -10.55 -2.49
N PRO A 129 2.86 -11.53 -3.23
CA PRO A 129 1.59 -11.32 -3.92
C PRO A 129 0.46 -11.04 -2.93
N GLY A 130 -0.30 -9.99 -3.18
CA GLY A 130 -1.42 -9.55 -2.35
C GLY A 130 -1.07 -8.47 -1.31
N ALA A 131 0.20 -8.06 -1.16
CA ALA A 131 0.60 -7.02 -0.20
C ALA A 131 -0.06 -5.65 -0.45
N TRP A 132 -0.45 -5.37 -1.69
CA TRP A 132 -1.19 -4.14 -2.03
C TRP A 132 -2.61 -4.09 -1.43
N LEU A 133 -3.23 -5.26 -1.14
CA LEU A 133 -4.56 -5.29 -0.51
C LEU A 133 -4.48 -4.82 0.95
N ASP A 134 -3.43 -5.19 1.66
CA ASP A 134 -3.22 -4.74 3.03
C ASP A 134 -2.94 -3.23 3.05
N THR A 135 -2.12 -2.74 2.13
CA THR A 135 -1.94 -1.29 1.92
C THR A 135 -3.27 -0.58 1.67
N PHE A 136 -4.12 -1.13 0.81
CA PHE A 136 -5.44 -0.56 0.53
C PHE A 136 -6.37 -0.58 1.75
N ARG A 137 -6.34 -1.65 2.56
CA ARG A 137 -7.12 -1.76 3.80
C ARG A 137 -6.68 -0.72 4.83
N ASP A 138 -5.37 -0.52 4.98
CA ASP A 138 -4.82 0.49 5.88
C ASP A 138 -5.23 1.91 5.44
N GLU A 139 -5.16 2.20 4.13
CA GLU A 139 -5.63 3.47 3.57
C GLU A 139 -7.14 3.68 3.82
N MET A 140 -7.98 2.66 3.61
CA MET A 140 -9.41 2.72 3.92
C MET A 140 -9.66 2.96 5.40
N GLN A 141 -8.96 2.26 6.28
CA GLN A 141 -9.11 2.41 7.72
C GLN A 141 -8.71 3.82 8.17
N SER A 142 -7.60 4.35 7.67
CA SER A 142 -7.15 5.72 7.97
C SER A 142 -8.19 6.76 7.54
N ILE A 143 -8.83 6.60 6.38
CA ILE A 143 -9.86 7.53 5.91
C ILE A 143 -11.11 7.46 6.79
N LEU A 144 -11.54 6.25 7.17
CA LEU A 144 -12.72 6.07 8.04
C LEU A 144 -12.47 6.64 9.45
N LEU A 145 -11.25 6.49 9.98
CA LEU A 145 -10.87 7.08 11.25
C LEU A 145 -10.84 8.61 11.17
N ALA A 146 -10.30 9.18 10.09
CA ALA A 146 -10.29 10.62 9.88
C ALA A 146 -11.72 11.19 9.73
N GLU A 147 -12.61 10.47 9.02
CA GLU A 147 -14.03 10.85 8.96
C GLU A 147 -14.64 10.87 10.35
N LEU A 148 -14.41 9.82 11.14
CA LEU A 148 -14.94 9.73 12.50
C LEU A 148 -14.42 10.86 13.38
N GLU A 149 -13.13 11.16 13.34
CA GLU A 149 -12.51 12.23 14.12
C GLU A 149 -13.21 13.57 13.89
N VAL A 150 -13.40 13.96 12.63
CA VAL A 150 -14.09 15.21 12.26
C VAL A 150 -15.50 15.26 12.88
N ARG A 151 -16.22 14.13 12.88
CA ARG A 151 -17.59 14.05 13.39
C ARG A 151 -17.66 14.04 14.92
N PHE A 152 -16.60 13.58 15.59
CA PHE A 152 -16.52 13.54 17.06
C PHE A 152 -16.04 14.84 17.69
N GLN A 153 -15.28 15.69 16.97
CA GLN A 153 -14.83 17.00 17.48
C GLN A 153 -15.97 17.90 18.01
N THR A 154 -17.15 17.86 17.38
CA THR A 154 -18.33 18.63 17.87
C THR A 154 -18.89 18.06 19.17
N VAL A 155 -18.83 16.74 19.36
CA VAL A 155 -19.23 16.09 20.63
C VAL A 155 -18.25 16.46 21.74
N ASP A 156 -16.94 16.48 21.43
CA ASP A 156 -15.91 16.91 22.38
C ASP A 156 -16.08 18.36 22.81
N GLY A 157 -16.47 19.26 21.90
CA GLY A 157 -16.79 20.66 22.22
C GLY A 157 -17.94 20.78 23.23
N LEU A 158 -19.02 20.00 23.05
CA LEU A 158 -20.14 19.97 24.00
C LEU A 158 -19.75 19.39 25.37
N LEU A 159 -18.94 18.33 25.38
CA LEU A 159 -18.44 17.72 26.62
C LEU A 159 -17.49 18.65 27.37
N ALA A 160 -16.62 19.38 26.66
CA ALA A 160 -15.74 20.38 27.27
C ALA A 160 -16.56 21.49 27.93
N ALA A 161 -17.58 22.01 27.25
CA ALA A 161 -18.46 23.02 27.82
C ALA A 161 -19.19 22.55 29.09
N LEU A 162 -19.65 21.29 29.12
CA LEU A 162 -20.26 20.66 30.30
C LEU A 162 -19.29 20.51 31.49
N ARG A 163 -18.02 20.24 31.21
CA ARG A 163 -16.99 20.11 32.27
C ARG A 163 -16.63 21.46 32.88
N THR A 164 -16.80 22.54 32.13
CA THR A 164 -16.49 23.92 32.57
C THR A 164 -17.69 24.69 33.14
N SER A 165 -18.88 24.06 33.21
CA SER A 165 -20.15 24.67 33.66
C SER A 165 -20.68 24.10 34.96
#